data_AF-A0A822BRB5-F1
#
_entry.id   AF-A0A822BRB5-F1
#
_cell.length_a   1.000
_cell.length_b   1.000
_cell.length_c   1.000
_cell.angle_alpha   90.00
_cell.angle_beta   90.00
_cell.angle_gamma   90.00
#
_symmetry.space_group_name_H-M   'P 1'
#
loop_
_entity.id
_entity.type
_entity.pdbx_description
1 polymer ?
#
loop_
_entity_poly.entity_id
_entity_poly.type
_entity_poly.pdbx_seq_one_letter_code
_entity_poly.pdbx_strand_id
1 'polypeptide(L)' 'NCAVAVVGKDTPFAILDDARIATYLTAIEGDERAPQAQDDTLVTGDDNLPPPPPDSGPEPRVVVATERMES' A
#
# COMPACT_ATOMS: atom_id res chain seq x y z
N ASN A 1 12.45 -10.53 -10.37
CA ASN A 1 11.50 -10.78 -11.47
C ASN A 1 10.11 -10.78 -10.86
N CYS A 2 9.39 -9.68 -10.98
CA CYS A 2 8.06 -9.47 -10.39
C CYS A 2 7.14 -8.87 -11.45
N ALA A 3 5.84 -9.17 -11.34
CA ALA A 3 4.81 -8.56 -12.17
C ALA A 3 3.97 -7.62 -11.29
N VAL A 4 3.65 -6.43 -11.81
CA VAL A 4 2.86 -5.42 -11.09
C VAL A 4 1.56 -5.17 -11.84
N ALA A 5 0.44 -5.22 -11.12
CA ALA A 5 -0.87 -4.89 -11.63
C ALA A 5 -1.52 -3.79 -10.79
N VAL A 6 -2.29 -2.92 -11.44
CA VAL A 6 -3.00 -1.80 -10.80
C VAL A 6 -4.50 -1.99 -10.96
N VAL A 7 -5.22 -1.77 -9.86
CA VAL A 7 -6.68 -1.73 -9.80
C VAL A 7 -7.10 -0.57 -8.90
N GLY A 8 -8.15 0.15 -9.29
CA GLY A 8 -8.63 1.29 -8.53
C GLY A 8 -10.04 1.69 -8.95
N LYS A 9 -10.68 2.53 -8.12
CA LYS A 9 -11.96 3.13 -8.49
C LYS A 9 -11.77 3.96 -9.77
N ASP A 10 -12.67 3.76 -10.73
CA ASP A 10 -12.62 4.40 -12.06
C ASP A 10 -11.33 4.13 -12.86
N THR A 11 -10.53 3.14 -12.44
CA THR A 11 -9.30 2.75 -13.12
C THR A 11 -9.44 1.31 -13.62
N PRO A 12 -9.37 1.07 -14.93
CA PRO A 12 -9.43 -0.29 -15.47
C PRO A 12 -8.21 -1.08 -15.01
N PHE A 13 -8.41 -2.38 -14.79
CA PHE A 13 -7.32 -3.30 -14.46
C PHE A 13 -6.24 -3.26 -15.54
N ALA A 14 -4.98 -3.10 -15.13
CA ALA A 14 -3.85 -3.09 -16.02
C ALA A 14 -2.64 -3.80 -15.40
N ILE A 15 -1.92 -4.56 -16.21
CA ILE A 15 -0.60 -5.10 -15.89
C ILE A 15 0.43 -4.15 -16.49
N LEU A 16 1.38 -3.71 -15.67
CA LEU A 16 2.45 -2.82 -16.10
C LEU A 16 3.60 -3.64 -16.68
N ASP A 17 4.13 -3.19 -17.82
CA ASP A 17 5.37 -3.70 -18.40
C ASP A 17 6.61 -3.07 -17.74
N ASP A 18 7.77 -3.71 -17.93
CA ASP A 18 9.03 -3.31 -17.31
C ASP A 18 9.42 -1.86 -17.59
N ALA A 19 9.11 -1.33 -18.79
CA ALA A 19 9.45 0.05 -19.15
C ALA A 19 8.63 1.05 -18.33
N ARG A 20 7.36 0.74 -18.02
CA ARG A 20 6.52 1.57 -17.15
C ARG A 20 6.90 1.43 -15.68
N ILE A 21 7.31 0.24 -15.26
CA ILE A 21 7.74 -0.02 -13.88
C ILE A 21 9.07 0.66 -13.58
N ALA A 22 9.98 0.75 -14.56
CA ALA A 22 11.31 1.31 -14.41
C ALA A 22 11.32 2.70 -13.77
N THR A 23 10.38 3.58 -14.15
CA THR A 23 10.28 4.93 -13.58
C THR A 23 10.05 4.91 -12.07
N TYR A 24 9.20 4.00 -11.57
CA TYR A 24 8.92 3.88 -10.13
C TYR A 24 10.09 3.25 -9.39
N LEU A 25 10.76 2.27 -9.98
CA LEU A 25 11.93 1.65 -9.38
C LEU A 25 13.11 2.63 -9.26
N THR A 26 13.37 3.45 -10.29
CA THR A 26 14.37 4.51 -10.22
C THR A 26 14.06 5.53 -9.13
N ALA A 27 12.77 5.85 -8.92
CA ALA A 27 12.36 6.74 -7.83
C ALA A 27 12.64 6.14 -6.45
N ILE A 28 12.51 4.81 -6.27
CA ILE A 28 12.78 4.12 -5.00
C ILE A 28 14.28 3.95 -4.75
N GLU A 29 15.08 3.67 -5.78
CA GLU A 29 16.54 3.54 -5.63
C GLU A 29 17.24 4.88 -5.38
N GLY A 30 16.70 5.99 -5.90
CA GLY A 30 17.20 7.34 -5.63
C GLY A 30 16.70 7.96 -4.32
N ASP A 31 15.65 7.40 -3.73
CA ASP A 31 15.09 7.83 -2.46
C ASP A 31 15.67 6.94 -1.35
N GLU A 32 16.92 7.21 -0.96
CA GLU A 32 17.49 6.71 0.30
C GLU A 32 16.65 7.28 1.44
N ARG A 33 15.50 6.62 1.71
CA ARG A 33 14.49 6.90 2.71
C ARG A 33 14.93 8.00 3.68
N ALA A 34 14.76 9.26 3.28
CA ALA A 34 14.85 10.34 4.24
C ALA A 34 13.78 10.02 5.29
N PRO A 35 14.11 10.04 6.59
CA PRO A 35 13.12 9.72 7.63
C PRO A 35 11.90 10.59 7.35
N GLN A 36 10.75 9.95 7.10
CA GLN A 36 9.48 10.62 6.79
C GLN A 36 9.30 11.80 7.74
N ALA A 37 9.57 13.01 7.25
CA ALA A 37 8.96 14.18 7.82
C ALA A 37 7.48 14.03 7.48
N GLN A 38 6.69 13.77 8.52
CA GLN A 38 5.24 13.91 8.49
C GLN A 38 4.95 15.35 8.07
N ASP A 39 4.79 15.59 6.78
CA ASP A 39 4.29 16.87 6.28
C ASP A 39 2.77 16.75 6.16
N ASP A 40 2.14 16.81 7.34
CA ASP A 40 0.74 17.15 7.54
C ASP A 40 0.52 18.61 7.10
N THR A 41 0.57 18.87 5.79
CA THR A 41 0.18 20.17 5.26
C THR A 41 -0.91 20.05 4.21
N LEU A 42 -2.06 19.57 4.65
CA LEU A 42 -3.33 20.04 4.13
C LEU A 42 -4.19 20.55 5.30
N VAL A 43 -4.50 21.84 5.22
CA VAL A 43 -5.60 22.56 5.89
C VAL A 43 -5.31 23.10 7.31
N THR A 44 -5.04 24.42 7.37
CA THR A 44 -5.40 25.25 8.52
C THR A 44 -6.89 25.09 8.82
N GLY A 45 -7.27 24.39 9.89
CA GLY A 45 -8.67 24.30 10.30
C GLY A 45 -8.95 23.28 11.41
N ASP A 46 -8.99 23.79 12.64
CA ASP A 46 -9.65 23.25 13.84
C ASP A 46 -9.05 21.99 14.53
N ASP A 47 -8.39 22.28 15.65
CA ASP A 47 -7.82 21.35 16.65
C ASP A 47 -8.94 20.63 17.45
N ASN A 48 -9.79 19.87 16.76
CA ASN A 48 -10.83 19.05 17.41
C ASN A 48 -11.11 17.77 16.64
N LEU A 49 -10.08 16.92 16.50
CA LEU A 49 -10.30 15.55 16.04
C LEU A 49 -10.87 14.72 17.21
N PRO A 50 -12.00 14.01 17.03
CA PRO A 50 -12.49 13.08 18.03
C PRO A 50 -11.45 11.97 18.29
N PRO A 51 -11.34 11.46 19.53
CA PRO A 51 -10.36 10.42 19.85
C PRO A 51 -10.59 9.20 18.94
N PRO A 52 -9.52 8.49 18.54
CA PRO A 52 -9.64 7.33 17.69
C PRO A 52 -10.57 6.29 18.33
N PRO A 53 -11.41 5.59 17.54
CA PRO A 53 -12.26 4.54 18.06
C PRO A 53 -11.40 3.44 18.71
N PRO A 54 -11.89 2.79 19.78
CA PRO A 54 -11.16 1.70 20.41
C PRO A 54 -10.92 0.58 19.39
N ASP A 55 -9.69 0.05 19.40
CA ASP A 55 -9.17 -0.97 18.48
C ASP A 55 -9.84 -2.33 18.76
N SER A 56 -11.13 -2.43 18.46
CA SER A 56 -11.97 -3.59 18.75
C SER A 56 -12.57 -4.15 17.46
N GLY A 57 -11.68 -4.62 16.59
CA GLY A 57 -12.01 -5.56 15.53
C GLY A 57 -11.08 -6.76 15.64
N PRO A 58 -11.57 -8.01 15.59
CA PRO A 58 -10.66 -9.15 15.51
C PRO A 58 -9.79 -9.00 14.27
N GLU A 59 -8.47 -9.09 14.43
CA GLU A 59 -7.53 -9.10 13.31
C GLU A 59 -7.97 -10.18 12.29
N PRO A 60 -7.97 -9.89 10.98
CA PRO A 60 -8.35 -10.85 9.97
C PRO A 60 -7.36 -12.02 9.99
N ARG A 61 -7.79 -13.16 10.56
CA ARG A 61 -7.02 -14.40 10.54
C ARG A 61 -7.11 -15.02 9.15
N VAL A 62 -6.05 -14.90 8.37
CA VAL A 62 -5.91 -15.63 7.11
C VAL A 62 -5.68 -17.11 7.43
N VAL A 63 -6.69 -17.94 7.20
CA VAL A 63 -6.55 -19.40 7.32
C VAL A 63 -5.96 -19.91 6.01
N VAL A 64 -4.66 -20.23 6.01
CA VAL A 64 -4.03 -20.88 4.86
C VAL A 64 -4.45 -22.35 4.87
N ALA A 65 -5.31 -22.74 3.93
CA ALA A 65 -5.56 -24.14 3.66
C ALA A 65 -4.32 -24.73 2.98
N THR A 66 -3.46 -25.43 3.73
CA THR A 66 -2.43 -26.27 3.13
C THR A 66 -3.10 -27.52 2.58
N GLU A 67 -3.41 -27.55 1.28
CA GLU A 67 -3.72 -28.80 0.60
C GLU A 67 -2.45 -29.67 0.61
N ARG A 68 -2.52 -30.76 1.38
CA ARG A 68 -1.49 -31.79 1.43
C ARG A 68 -1.60 -32.61 0.14
N MET A 69 -0.64 -32.42 -0.77
CA MET A 69 -0.53 -33.25 -1.97
C MET A 69 -0.01 -34.64 -1.54
N GLU A 70 -0.93 -35.59 -1.37
CA GLU A 70 -0.59 -37.00 -1.13
C GLU A 70 0.02 -37.58 -2.41
N SER A 71 1.19 -38.23 -2.28
CA SER A 71 1.87 -39.00 -3.34
C SER A 71 1.65 -40.48 -3.12
#